data_AF-A0A1J4JKQ0-F1
#
_entry.id   AF-A0A1J4JKQ0-F1
#
_cell.length_a   1.000
_cell.length_b   1.000
_cell.length_c   1.000
_cell.angle_alpha   90.00
_cell.angle_beta   90.00
_cell.angle_gamma   90.00
#
_symmetry.space_group_name_H-M   'P 1'
#
loop_
_entity.id
_entity.type
_entity.pdbx_description
1 polymer ?
#
loop_
_entity_poly.entity_id
_entity_poly.type
_entity_poly.pdbx_seq_one_letter_code
_entity_poly.pdbx_strand_id
1 'polypeptide(L)'
;MWLFQTCETYCPDFYRQNNLQDAVKQLFTAKWDDPSRSSAKYLTNSEFYLQVTKYIFNCQDIQNPIEILQRHGYCMRCDINIFKLEHSVHNFLSITECLMWAYLDRHLPHREMSKIIGKARLSCDSEAILCQWISAIVSKHSHLPPINVIGKQFFSQPYFRIVLFHFTLDDNLMNISDTPHNNAQICYQFCQNHNLMLPFNLAEIEQPPLCILCFLCYVIVHIVKLPVQNRRIHVSDSIVMKKMTGICKLKKEITQINKRCNKLNNEVNMYSKIIKSRPQSVIMKERPKRIPTVLSEIPPKPTARSENNPRIRWDPKVVEYMKMHRTKSNIENKPINS
;
A
#
# COMPACT_ATOMS: atom_id res chain seq x y z
N MET A 1 -16.66 -3.64 12.60
CA MET A 1 -15.43 -3.76 13.42
C MET A 1 -14.49 -2.59 13.19
N TRP A 2 -13.94 -2.42 11.98
CA TRP A 2 -12.95 -1.36 11.66
C TRP A 2 -13.31 0.05 12.18
N LEU A 3 -14.55 0.52 12.02
CA LEU A 3 -15.00 1.82 12.54
C LEU A 3 -14.78 1.96 14.06
N PHE A 4 -15.13 0.92 14.83
CA PHE A 4 -15.00 0.91 16.28
C PHE A 4 -13.53 0.94 16.69
N GLN A 5 -12.70 0.14 16.04
CA GLN A 5 -11.25 0.08 16.28
C GLN A 5 -10.56 1.42 15.95
N THR A 6 -10.95 2.03 14.85
CA THR A 6 -10.45 3.34 14.43
C THR A 6 -10.84 4.41 15.45
N CYS A 7 -12.09 4.41 15.90
CA CYS A 7 -12.56 5.32 16.93
C CYS A 7 -11.87 5.09 18.29
N GLU A 8 -11.65 3.84 18.70
CA GLU A 8 -10.91 3.50 19.92
C GLU A 8 -9.50 4.10 19.92
N THR A 9 -8.83 4.01 18.77
CA THR A 9 -7.45 4.47 18.61
C THR A 9 -7.35 5.99 18.56
N TYR A 10 -8.25 6.65 17.83
CA TYR A 10 -8.10 8.06 17.46
C TYR A 10 -9.09 9.01 18.14
N CYS A 11 -10.17 8.48 18.72
CA CYS A 11 -11.16 9.22 19.49
C CYS A 11 -11.48 8.49 20.82
N PRO A 12 -10.47 8.20 21.66
CA PRO A 12 -10.62 7.34 22.84
C PRO A 12 -11.60 7.89 23.88
N ASP A 13 -11.78 9.21 23.95
CA ASP A 13 -12.73 9.85 24.86
C ASP A 13 -14.17 9.56 24.43
N PHE A 14 -14.48 9.77 23.13
CA PHE A 14 -15.77 9.42 22.57
C PHE A 14 -16.06 7.91 22.73
N TYR A 15 -15.05 7.07 22.46
CA TYR A 15 -15.16 5.61 22.59
C TYR A 15 -15.54 5.17 24.00
N ARG A 16 -14.89 5.76 25.02
CA ARG A 16 -15.15 5.48 26.45
C ARG A 16 -16.50 6.05 26.90
N GLN A 17 -16.79 7.31 26.58
CA GLN A 17 -18.03 7.98 26.99
C GLN A 17 -19.29 7.28 26.47
N ASN A 18 -19.20 6.70 25.26
CA ASN A 18 -20.32 5.98 24.65
C ASN A 18 -20.29 4.48 24.92
N ASN A 19 -19.40 4.00 25.79
CA ASN A 19 -19.22 2.58 26.13
C ASN A 19 -19.17 1.66 24.88
N LEU A 20 -18.41 2.08 23.86
CA LEU A 20 -18.36 1.37 22.57
C LEU A 20 -17.71 -0.02 22.69
N GLN A 21 -16.94 -0.28 23.74
CA GLN A 21 -16.32 -1.58 24.01
C GLN A 21 -17.37 -2.69 24.20
N ASP A 22 -18.48 -2.39 24.90
CA ASP A 22 -19.56 -3.36 25.08
C ASP A 22 -20.37 -3.55 23.79
N ALA A 23 -20.48 -2.50 22.96
CA ALA A 23 -21.08 -2.62 21.63
C ALA A 23 -20.27 -3.57 20.74
N VAL A 24 -18.93 -3.52 20.81
CA VAL A 24 -18.03 -4.42 20.05
C VAL A 24 -18.27 -5.89 20.39
N LYS A 25 -18.43 -6.23 21.68
CA LYS A 25 -18.75 -7.62 22.11
C LYS A 25 -20.07 -8.10 21.51
N GLN A 26 -21.04 -7.21 21.35
CA GLN A 26 -22.33 -7.53 20.75
C GLN A 26 -22.26 -7.66 19.22
N LEU A 27 -21.27 -7.08 18.54
CA LEU A 27 -21.13 -7.22 17.07
C LEU A 27 -20.94 -8.70 16.64
N PHE A 28 -20.30 -9.51 17.48
CA PHE A 28 -20.05 -10.93 17.19
C PHE A 28 -21.23 -11.86 17.52
N THR A 29 -22.26 -11.35 18.20
CA THR A 29 -23.38 -12.15 18.72
C THR A 29 -24.75 -11.65 18.27
N ALA A 30 -24.85 -10.41 17.75
CA ALA A 30 -26.10 -9.80 17.35
C ALA A 30 -26.49 -10.10 15.89
N LYS A 31 -27.79 -10.24 15.69
CA LYS A 31 -28.47 -10.11 14.39
C LYS A 31 -28.51 -8.62 14.01
N TRP A 32 -27.78 -8.24 12.97
CA TRP A 32 -27.55 -6.86 12.52
C TRP A 32 -28.78 -6.22 11.86
N ASP A 33 -29.71 -7.06 11.47
CA ASP A 33 -31.01 -6.80 10.87
C ASP A 33 -32.06 -6.27 11.86
N ASP A 34 -31.76 -6.27 13.16
CA ASP A 34 -32.66 -5.80 14.22
C ASP A 34 -32.23 -4.42 14.79
N PRO A 35 -32.86 -3.31 14.33
CA PRO A 35 -32.53 -1.96 14.78
C PRO A 35 -32.86 -1.68 16.25
N SER A 36 -33.59 -2.57 16.93
CA SER A 36 -33.91 -2.44 18.36
C SER A 36 -32.74 -2.85 19.27
N ARG A 37 -31.68 -3.46 18.72
CA ARG A 37 -30.49 -3.92 19.47
C ARG A 37 -29.42 -2.83 19.58
N SER A 38 -28.67 -2.87 20.69
CA SER A 38 -27.73 -1.81 21.04
C SER A 38 -26.57 -1.63 20.04
N SER A 39 -26.16 -2.68 19.32
CA SER A 39 -25.13 -2.61 18.29
C SER A 39 -25.60 -1.89 17.01
N ALA A 40 -26.85 -2.10 16.59
CA ALA A 40 -27.43 -1.42 15.42
C ALA A 40 -27.59 0.09 15.65
N LYS A 41 -27.87 0.49 16.91
CA LYS A 41 -27.96 1.90 17.33
C LYS A 41 -26.68 2.70 17.06
N TYR A 42 -25.50 2.08 17.16
CA TYR A 42 -24.23 2.76 16.88
C TYR A 42 -23.93 2.85 15.38
N LEU A 43 -24.39 1.88 14.58
CA LEU A 43 -24.22 1.93 13.12
C LEU A 43 -25.06 3.00 12.44
N THR A 44 -26.15 3.41 13.07
CA THR A 44 -26.99 4.54 12.64
C THR A 44 -26.59 5.86 13.30
N ASN A 45 -25.61 5.87 14.19
CA ASN A 45 -25.24 7.06 14.93
C ASN A 45 -24.38 8.00 14.08
N SER A 46 -24.96 9.10 13.60
CA SER A 46 -24.24 10.10 12.79
C SER A 46 -22.99 10.68 13.47
N GLU A 47 -23.00 10.82 14.79
CA GLU A 47 -21.87 11.38 15.55
C GLU A 47 -20.66 10.43 15.51
N PHE A 48 -20.91 9.13 15.54
CA PHE A 48 -19.85 8.13 15.44
C PHE A 48 -19.10 8.23 14.11
N TYR A 49 -19.84 8.38 13.00
CA TYR A 49 -19.24 8.60 11.68
C TYR A 49 -18.57 9.97 11.60
N LEU A 50 -19.15 11.00 12.23
CA LEU A 50 -18.57 12.35 12.27
C LEU A 50 -17.19 12.34 12.92
N GLN A 51 -17.04 11.71 14.09
CA GLN A 51 -15.75 11.62 14.79
C GLN A 51 -14.66 10.96 13.94
N VAL A 52 -14.99 9.83 13.30
CA VAL A 52 -14.06 9.14 12.40
C VAL A 52 -13.73 10.01 11.17
N THR A 53 -14.73 10.68 10.60
CA THR A 53 -14.54 11.54 9.41
C THR A 53 -13.67 12.75 9.73
N LYS A 54 -13.91 13.41 10.88
CA LYS A 54 -13.11 14.53 11.37
C LYS A 54 -11.66 14.13 11.58
N TYR A 55 -11.42 12.94 12.14
CA TYR A 55 -10.08 12.39 12.25
C TYR A 55 -9.41 12.21 10.88
N ILE A 56 -10.09 11.57 9.92
CA ILE A 56 -9.52 11.27 8.60
C ILE A 56 -9.09 12.54 7.83
N PHE A 57 -9.92 13.58 7.91
CA PHE A 57 -9.71 14.81 7.15
C PHE A 57 -9.07 15.94 7.96
N ASN A 58 -8.86 15.74 9.26
CA ASN A 58 -8.42 16.76 10.22
C ASN A 58 -9.25 18.06 10.10
N CYS A 59 -10.58 17.93 10.15
CA CYS A 59 -11.51 19.05 10.02
C CYS A 59 -12.39 19.19 11.28
N GLN A 60 -12.70 20.43 11.67
CA GLN A 60 -13.48 20.73 12.89
C GLN A 60 -14.80 21.47 12.58
N ASP A 61 -14.85 22.17 11.45
CA ASP A 61 -15.88 23.18 11.18
C ASP A 61 -17.21 22.59 10.69
N ILE A 62 -17.17 21.42 10.06
CA ILE A 62 -18.35 20.77 9.47
C ILE A 62 -18.90 19.73 10.45
N GLN A 63 -20.22 19.76 10.69
CA GLN A 63 -20.91 18.88 11.64
C GLN A 63 -21.66 17.71 10.97
N ASN A 64 -21.49 17.51 9.66
CA ASN A 64 -22.08 16.40 8.93
C ASN A 64 -20.99 15.52 8.27
N PRO A 65 -20.93 14.21 8.59
CA PRO A 65 -19.92 13.32 8.02
C PRO A 65 -20.02 13.16 6.50
N ILE A 66 -21.25 13.14 5.95
CA ILE A 66 -21.47 12.99 4.51
C ILE A 66 -21.00 14.24 3.76
N GLU A 67 -21.26 15.42 4.31
CA GLU A 67 -20.80 16.68 3.71
C GLU A 67 -19.27 16.76 3.63
N ILE A 68 -18.57 16.33 4.69
CA ILE A 68 -17.10 16.26 4.69
C ILE A 68 -16.62 15.28 3.61
N LEU A 69 -17.20 14.08 3.56
CA LEU A 69 -16.85 13.07 2.55
C LEU A 69 -17.03 13.61 1.13
N GLN A 70 -18.17 14.24 0.84
CA GLN A 70 -18.49 14.83 -0.46
C GLN A 70 -17.53 15.93 -0.86
N ARG A 71 -17.18 16.81 0.07
CA ARG A 71 -16.19 17.88 -0.16
C ARG A 71 -14.82 17.33 -0.57
N HIS A 72 -14.50 16.11 -0.15
CA HIS A 72 -13.25 15.43 -0.50
C HIS A 72 -13.40 14.39 -1.62
N GLY A 73 -14.53 14.38 -2.33
CA GLY A 73 -14.76 13.53 -3.50
C GLY A 73 -15.24 12.11 -3.19
N TYR A 74 -15.55 11.80 -1.93
CA TYR A 74 -16.12 10.53 -1.51
C TYR A 74 -17.63 10.65 -1.34
N CYS A 75 -18.38 9.55 -1.44
CA CYS A 75 -19.81 9.56 -1.10
C CYS A 75 -20.68 10.56 -1.91
N MET A 76 -20.26 10.93 -3.14
CA MET A 76 -20.86 12.00 -3.96
C MET A 76 -22.35 11.85 -4.27
N ARG A 77 -22.89 10.64 -4.16
CA ARG A 77 -24.31 10.33 -4.43
C ARG A 77 -25.13 10.08 -3.16
N CYS A 78 -24.51 10.15 -2.00
CA CYS A 78 -25.17 9.89 -0.72
C CYS A 78 -26.00 11.10 -0.28
N ASP A 79 -27.16 10.85 0.34
CA ASP A 79 -27.97 11.91 0.92
C ASP A 79 -27.31 12.42 2.21
N ILE A 80 -27.18 13.73 2.37
CA ILE A 80 -26.66 14.36 3.60
C ILE A 80 -27.52 14.02 4.84
N ASN A 81 -28.78 13.66 4.63
CA ASN A 81 -29.73 13.26 5.68
C ASN A 81 -29.82 11.74 5.87
N ILE A 82 -28.90 10.94 5.32
CA ILE A 82 -29.00 9.46 5.36
C ILE A 82 -29.12 8.88 6.76
N PHE A 83 -28.58 9.54 7.78
CA PHE A 83 -28.70 9.13 9.19
C PHE A 83 -30.08 9.42 9.81
N LYS A 84 -30.94 10.18 9.13
CA LYS A 84 -32.34 10.46 9.52
C LYS A 84 -33.34 9.59 8.75
N LEU A 85 -32.90 8.87 7.73
CA LEU A 85 -33.74 7.97 6.93
C LEU A 85 -33.92 6.61 7.63
N GLU A 86 -34.81 5.78 7.09
CA GLU A 86 -35.00 4.41 7.57
C GLU A 86 -33.68 3.61 7.55
N HIS A 87 -33.53 2.73 8.54
CA HIS A 87 -32.33 1.93 8.71
C HIS A 87 -32.08 1.03 7.50
N SER A 88 -30.93 1.19 6.85
CA SER A 88 -30.45 0.29 5.80
C SER A 88 -28.99 -0.06 6.02
N VAL A 89 -28.72 -1.32 6.33
CA VAL A 89 -27.35 -1.84 6.55
C VAL A 89 -26.46 -1.60 5.31
N HIS A 90 -27.01 -1.76 4.10
CA HIS A 90 -26.26 -1.52 2.86
C HIS A 90 -25.78 -0.07 2.71
N ASN A 91 -26.58 0.90 3.16
CA ASN A 91 -26.20 2.30 3.15
C ASN A 91 -25.03 2.56 4.12
N PHE A 92 -25.11 2.03 5.34
CA PHE A 92 -24.06 2.19 6.34
C PHE A 92 -22.76 1.48 5.95
N LEU A 93 -22.85 0.31 5.30
CA LEU A 93 -21.70 -0.36 4.69
C LEU A 93 -21.06 0.51 3.60
N SER A 94 -21.85 1.10 2.71
CA SER A 94 -21.34 1.98 1.64
C SER A 94 -20.62 3.23 2.19
N ILE A 95 -21.17 3.84 3.25
CA ILE A 95 -20.52 4.97 3.95
C ILE A 95 -19.22 4.50 4.62
N THR A 96 -19.24 3.33 5.26
CA THR A 96 -18.07 2.74 5.90
C THR A 96 -16.95 2.47 4.88
N GLU A 97 -17.29 1.92 3.71
CA GLU A 97 -16.34 1.71 2.61
C GLU A 97 -15.75 3.04 2.12
N CYS A 98 -16.58 4.09 1.99
CA CYS A 98 -16.09 5.43 1.65
C CYS A 98 -15.07 5.94 2.67
N LEU A 99 -15.34 5.77 3.97
CA LEU A 99 -14.43 6.17 5.04
C LEU A 99 -13.13 5.37 5.02
N MET A 100 -13.19 4.07 4.78
CA MET A 100 -12.00 3.23 4.67
C MET A 100 -11.13 3.64 3.49
N TRP A 101 -11.71 3.94 2.33
CA TRP A 101 -10.96 4.48 1.19
C TRP A 101 -10.34 5.85 1.50
N ALA A 102 -11.11 6.75 2.11
CA ALA A 102 -10.59 8.05 2.52
C ALA A 102 -9.44 7.92 3.53
N TYR A 103 -9.56 6.98 4.48
CA TYR A 103 -8.51 6.67 5.44
C TYR A 103 -7.24 6.17 4.74
N LEU A 104 -7.37 5.24 3.78
CA LEU A 104 -6.23 4.75 3.00
C LEU A 104 -5.50 5.88 2.27
N ASP A 105 -6.25 6.75 1.59
CA ASP A 105 -5.65 7.81 0.78
C ASP A 105 -4.98 8.90 1.62
N ARG A 106 -5.45 9.12 2.86
CA ARG A 106 -4.95 10.17 3.76
C ARG A 106 -3.89 9.70 4.75
N HIS A 107 -3.98 8.46 5.19
CA HIS A 107 -3.14 7.91 6.26
C HIS A 107 -2.18 6.83 5.76
N LEU A 108 -1.95 6.74 4.44
CA LEU A 108 -0.91 5.88 3.91
C LEU A 108 0.46 6.29 4.52
N PRO A 109 1.21 5.36 5.13
CA PRO A 109 2.44 5.67 5.86
C PRO A 109 3.63 5.88 4.93
N HIS A 110 3.54 6.93 4.09
CA HIS A 110 4.52 7.25 3.06
C HIS A 110 5.95 7.40 3.61
N ARG A 111 6.10 7.97 4.81
CA ARG A 111 7.41 8.16 5.44
C ARG A 111 8.08 6.82 5.72
N GLU A 112 7.35 5.90 6.31
CA GLU A 112 7.79 4.55 6.66
C GLU A 112 8.07 3.74 5.40
N MET A 113 7.16 3.79 4.42
CA MET A 113 7.27 3.04 3.17
C MET A 113 8.42 3.54 2.29
N SER A 114 8.68 4.85 2.26
CA SER A 114 9.74 5.46 1.45
C SER A 114 11.14 4.93 1.77
N LYS A 115 11.36 4.39 2.96
CA LYS A 115 12.62 3.74 3.36
C LYS A 115 12.93 2.48 2.54
N ILE A 116 11.90 1.87 1.95
CA ILE A 116 12.02 0.60 1.22
C ILE A 116 11.87 0.82 -0.29
N ILE A 117 10.86 1.59 -0.72
CA ILE A 117 10.58 1.81 -2.15
C ILE A 117 11.09 3.15 -2.71
N GLY A 118 11.63 4.04 -1.87
CA GLY A 118 12.11 5.37 -2.27
C GLY A 118 10.99 6.39 -2.52
N LYS A 119 11.31 7.68 -2.43
CA LYS A 119 10.33 8.79 -2.54
C LYS A 119 9.68 8.90 -3.93
N ALA A 120 10.42 8.59 -4.99
CA ALA A 120 9.97 8.77 -6.38
C ALA A 120 8.90 7.76 -6.81
N ARG A 121 8.65 6.69 -6.03
CA ARG A 121 7.71 5.62 -6.38
C ARG A 121 6.32 5.76 -5.74
N LEU A 122 6.03 6.89 -5.09
CA LEU A 122 4.80 7.10 -4.32
C LEU A 122 3.67 7.81 -5.10
N SER A 123 3.72 7.87 -6.43
CA SER A 123 2.75 8.61 -7.27
C SER A 123 1.58 7.75 -7.80
N CYS A 124 1.34 6.58 -7.21
CA CYS A 124 0.31 5.63 -7.63
C CYS A 124 -0.87 5.58 -6.64
N ASP A 125 -1.96 4.90 -7.00
CA ASP A 125 -3.08 4.64 -6.09
C ASP A 125 -2.61 3.89 -4.81
N SER A 126 -3.27 4.13 -3.67
CA SER A 126 -2.87 3.63 -2.34
C SER A 126 -2.62 2.12 -2.28
N GLU A 127 -3.50 1.31 -2.91
CA GLU A 127 -3.31 -0.15 -3.01
C GLU A 127 -2.05 -0.51 -3.82
N ALA A 128 -1.80 0.17 -4.94
CA ALA A 128 -0.63 -0.11 -5.78
C ALA A 128 0.67 0.20 -5.02
N ILE A 129 0.69 1.27 -4.21
CA ILE A 129 1.83 1.61 -3.36
C ILE A 129 2.07 0.52 -2.30
N LEU A 130 1.00 0.02 -1.66
CA LEU A 130 1.10 -1.09 -0.69
C LEU A 130 1.62 -2.37 -1.35
N CYS A 131 1.05 -2.77 -2.49
CA CYS A 131 1.49 -3.92 -3.27
C CYS A 131 2.97 -3.81 -3.71
N GLN A 132 3.39 -2.63 -4.14
CA GLN A 132 4.78 -2.37 -4.52
C GLN A 132 5.72 -2.48 -3.31
N TRP A 133 5.30 -1.96 -2.15
CA TRP A 133 6.07 -2.04 -0.92
C TRP A 133 6.23 -3.48 -0.43
N ILE A 134 5.15 -4.26 -0.42
CA ILE A 134 5.19 -5.71 -0.10
C ILE A 134 6.11 -6.43 -1.08
N SER A 135 5.93 -6.23 -2.39
CA SER A 135 6.73 -6.89 -3.42
C SER A 135 8.22 -6.54 -3.33
N ALA A 136 8.55 -5.29 -3.01
CA ALA A 136 9.92 -4.84 -2.80
C ALA A 136 10.59 -5.51 -1.59
N ILE A 137 9.83 -5.81 -0.53
CA ILE A 137 10.33 -6.58 0.61
C ILE A 137 10.49 -8.05 0.22
N VAL A 138 9.43 -8.63 -0.33
CA VAL A 138 9.36 -10.06 -0.62
C VAL A 138 10.46 -10.48 -1.60
N SER A 139 10.70 -9.69 -2.64
CA SER A 139 11.78 -9.93 -3.62
C SER A 139 13.20 -9.95 -3.03
N LYS A 140 13.42 -9.39 -1.84
CA LYS A 140 14.73 -9.43 -1.16
C LYS A 140 14.97 -10.75 -0.43
N HIS A 141 13.90 -11.44 -0.04
CA HIS A 141 13.96 -12.59 0.87
C HIS A 141 13.52 -13.89 0.22
N SER A 142 12.64 -13.83 -0.78
CA SER A 142 12.12 -15.01 -1.48
C SER A 142 11.97 -14.79 -2.98
N HIS A 143 11.72 -15.87 -3.70
CA HIS A 143 11.44 -15.87 -5.14
C HIS A 143 9.94 -15.83 -5.47
N LEU A 144 9.10 -15.38 -4.52
CA LEU A 144 7.67 -15.24 -4.78
C LEU A 144 7.42 -14.15 -5.83
N PRO A 145 6.38 -14.33 -6.68
CA PRO A 145 6.04 -13.34 -7.68
C PRO A 145 5.59 -12.03 -7.01
N PRO A 146 5.83 -10.87 -7.65
CA PRO A 146 5.29 -9.61 -7.16
C PRO A 146 3.76 -9.62 -7.22
N ILE A 147 3.14 -8.96 -6.25
CA ILE A 147 1.68 -8.79 -6.20
C ILE A 147 1.32 -7.39 -6.70
N ASN A 148 0.17 -7.30 -7.38
CA ASN A 148 -0.40 -6.05 -7.87
C ASN A 148 -1.77 -5.71 -7.24
N VAL A 149 -2.39 -6.66 -6.54
CA VAL A 149 -3.70 -6.53 -5.88
C VAL A 149 -3.67 -7.28 -4.54
N ILE A 150 -4.36 -6.76 -3.53
CA ILE A 150 -4.58 -7.46 -2.26
C ILE A 150 -5.84 -8.33 -2.36
N GLY A 151 -5.65 -9.65 -2.43
CA GLY A 151 -6.76 -10.61 -2.48
C GLY A 151 -7.34 -10.93 -1.10
N LYS A 152 -8.54 -11.53 -1.08
CA LYS A 152 -9.22 -11.93 0.16
C LYS A 152 -8.41 -12.91 1.02
N GLN A 153 -7.57 -13.73 0.40
CA GLN A 153 -6.75 -14.75 1.04
C GLN A 153 -5.31 -14.27 1.32
N PHE A 154 -5.08 -12.95 1.43
CA PHE A 154 -3.73 -12.41 1.60
C PHE A 154 -2.95 -13.03 2.78
N PHE A 155 -3.61 -13.26 3.92
CA PHE A 155 -2.99 -13.88 5.10
C PHE A 155 -2.81 -15.40 4.98
N SER A 156 -3.53 -16.05 4.08
CA SER A 156 -3.28 -17.44 3.71
C SER A 156 -1.97 -17.63 2.97
N GLN A 157 -1.42 -16.54 2.43
CA GLN A 157 -0.22 -16.55 1.62
C GLN A 157 1.00 -16.09 2.45
N PRO A 158 2.21 -16.53 2.11
CA PRO A 158 3.42 -16.21 2.88
C PRO A 158 3.88 -14.75 2.78
N TYR A 159 3.25 -13.90 1.95
CA TYR A 159 3.68 -12.51 1.72
C TYR A 159 3.77 -11.69 3.02
N PHE A 160 2.74 -11.74 3.87
CA PHE A 160 2.75 -10.97 5.10
C PHE A 160 3.79 -11.48 6.09
N ARG A 161 3.99 -12.80 6.19
CA ARG A 161 5.04 -13.39 7.03
C ARG A 161 6.43 -12.90 6.62
N ILE A 162 6.72 -12.84 5.33
CA ILE A 162 8.00 -12.33 4.83
C ILE A 162 8.16 -10.83 5.14
N VAL A 163 7.07 -10.07 5.08
CA VAL A 163 7.08 -8.67 5.54
C VAL A 163 7.45 -8.59 7.02
N LEU A 164 6.84 -9.43 7.87
CA LEU A 164 7.18 -9.47 9.30
C LEU A 164 8.64 -9.89 9.53
N PHE A 165 9.12 -10.94 8.83
CA PHE A 165 10.51 -11.37 8.86
C PHE A 165 11.48 -10.23 8.55
N HIS A 166 11.16 -9.40 7.55
CA HIS A 166 12.05 -8.31 7.15
C HIS A 166 12.39 -7.36 8.30
N PHE A 167 11.45 -7.16 9.24
CA PHE A 167 11.63 -6.26 10.38
C PHE A 167 12.12 -6.95 11.64
N THR A 168 11.83 -8.25 11.81
CA THR A 168 12.12 -8.98 13.06
C THR A 168 13.35 -9.88 12.95
N LEU A 169 13.67 -10.34 11.73
CA LEU A 169 14.67 -11.37 11.44
C LEU A 169 14.40 -12.70 12.16
N ASP A 170 13.13 -13.03 12.42
CA ASP A 170 12.72 -14.31 12.98
C ASP A 170 12.54 -15.36 11.87
N ASP A 171 13.48 -16.31 11.78
CA ASP A 171 13.50 -17.37 10.76
C ASP A 171 12.21 -18.21 10.71
N ASN A 172 11.47 -18.31 11.81
CA ASN A 172 10.17 -19.01 11.82
C ASN A 172 9.16 -18.39 10.84
N LEU A 173 9.35 -17.12 10.48
CA LEU A 173 8.51 -16.38 9.53
C LEU A 173 8.90 -16.60 8.06
N MET A 174 10.06 -17.22 7.79
CA MET A 174 10.58 -17.38 6.42
C MET A 174 10.07 -18.62 5.67
N ASN A 175 9.38 -19.54 6.33
CA ASN A 175 8.84 -20.71 5.64
C ASN A 175 7.73 -20.29 4.65
N ILE A 176 7.98 -20.51 3.36
CA ILE A 176 7.06 -20.17 2.27
C ILE A 176 6.20 -21.36 1.80
N SER A 177 6.45 -22.56 2.33
CA SER A 177 5.81 -23.82 1.94
C SER A 177 4.77 -24.33 2.95
N ASP A 178 4.32 -23.47 3.85
CA ASP A 178 3.29 -23.79 4.85
C ASP A 178 1.87 -23.82 4.27
N THR A 179 0.97 -24.49 5.00
CA THR A 179 -0.45 -24.52 4.64
C THR A 179 -1.08 -23.13 4.76
N PRO A 180 -2.14 -22.83 3.97
CA PRO A 180 -2.91 -21.60 4.08
C PRO A 180 -3.33 -21.22 5.50
N HIS A 181 -3.81 -22.21 6.26
CA HIS A 181 -4.24 -22.00 7.64
C HIS A 181 -3.06 -21.68 8.56
N ASN A 182 -1.94 -22.39 8.43
CA ASN A 182 -0.76 -22.15 9.26
C ASN A 182 -0.16 -20.76 8.97
N ASN A 183 -0.16 -20.31 7.71
CA ASN A 183 0.25 -18.95 7.37
C ASN A 183 -0.57 -17.89 8.12
N ALA A 184 -1.90 -18.03 8.10
CA ALA A 184 -2.80 -17.12 8.79
C ALA A 184 -2.61 -17.17 10.31
N GLN A 185 -2.47 -18.38 10.88
CA GLN A 185 -2.23 -18.60 12.31
C GLN A 185 -0.96 -17.93 12.81
N ILE A 186 0.15 -18.08 12.08
CA ILE A 186 1.43 -17.46 12.44
C ILE A 186 1.33 -15.93 12.38
N CYS A 187 0.72 -15.39 11.32
CA CYS A 187 0.48 -13.95 11.20
C CYS A 187 -0.37 -13.41 12.35
N TYR A 188 -1.39 -14.18 12.74
CA TYR A 188 -2.31 -13.82 13.80
C TYR A 188 -1.59 -13.80 15.16
N GLN A 189 -0.88 -14.88 15.50
CA GLN A 189 -0.11 -14.99 16.74
C GLN A 189 0.95 -13.90 16.84
N PHE A 190 1.64 -13.59 15.74
CA PHE A 190 2.60 -12.49 15.71
C PHE A 190 1.94 -11.17 16.09
N CYS A 191 0.81 -10.85 15.45
CA CYS A 191 0.11 -9.60 15.73
C CYS A 191 -0.40 -9.55 17.17
N GLN A 192 -0.93 -10.65 17.71
CA GLN A 192 -1.31 -10.72 19.13
C GLN A 192 -0.12 -10.47 20.07
N ASN A 193 1.02 -11.12 19.83
CA ASN A 193 2.23 -10.96 20.66
C ASN A 193 2.79 -9.54 20.65
N HIS A 194 2.51 -8.78 19.59
CA HIS A 194 2.95 -7.40 19.42
C HIS A 194 1.83 -6.37 19.68
N ASN A 195 0.69 -6.78 20.24
CA ASN A 195 -0.49 -5.93 20.47
C ASN A 195 -0.96 -5.19 19.20
N LEU A 196 -0.79 -5.83 18.04
CA LEU A 196 -1.29 -5.35 16.76
C LEU A 196 -2.70 -5.91 16.56
N MET A 197 -3.67 -5.00 16.47
CA MET A 197 -5.06 -5.36 16.30
C MET A 197 -5.31 -5.89 14.88
N LEU A 198 -5.77 -7.13 14.76
CA LEU A 198 -6.14 -7.73 13.47
C LEU A 198 -7.58 -7.38 13.10
N PRO A 199 -7.88 -7.25 11.80
CA PRO A 199 -9.25 -6.99 11.36
C PRO A 199 -10.11 -8.26 11.35
N PHE A 200 -9.59 -9.43 11.75
CA PHE A 200 -10.25 -10.72 11.54
C PHE A 200 -10.02 -11.79 12.60
N ASN A 201 -10.91 -12.78 12.60
CA ASN A 201 -10.85 -14.00 13.40
C ASN A 201 -10.15 -15.12 12.61
N LEU A 202 -9.30 -15.92 13.25
CA LEU A 202 -8.65 -17.08 12.62
C LEU A 202 -9.60 -18.10 11.98
N ALA A 203 -10.85 -18.18 12.47
CA ALA A 203 -11.89 -19.01 11.87
C ALA A 203 -12.29 -18.54 10.46
N GLU A 204 -12.06 -17.27 10.13
CA GLU A 204 -12.41 -16.63 8.86
C GLU A 204 -11.13 -16.10 8.18
N ILE A 205 -10.43 -16.99 7.48
CA ILE A 205 -9.15 -16.63 6.85
C ILE A 205 -9.34 -15.63 5.70
N GLU A 206 -10.50 -15.66 5.03
CA GLU A 206 -10.83 -14.72 3.97
C GLU A 206 -11.32 -13.40 4.51
N GLN A 207 -10.70 -12.30 4.09
CA GLN A 207 -11.03 -10.97 4.55
C GLN A 207 -11.30 -10.01 3.40
N PRO A 208 -12.22 -9.03 3.56
CA PRO A 208 -12.43 -8.03 2.52
C PRO A 208 -11.12 -7.27 2.24
N PRO A 209 -10.68 -7.12 0.97
CA PRO A 209 -9.41 -6.49 0.63
C PRO A 209 -9.21 -5.12 1.27
N LEU A 210 -10.27 -4.31 1.34
CA LEU A 210 -10.25 -2.98 1.93
C LEU A 210 -9.91 -3.01 3.44
N CYS A 211 -10.39 -4.02 4.17
CA CYS A 211 -10.01 -4.24 5.58
C CYS A 211 -8.53 -4.57 5.70
N ILE A 212 -8.01 -5.43 4.82
CA ILE A 212 -6.60 -5.82 4.79
C ILE A 212 -5.72 -4.61 4.49
N LEU A 213 -6.08 -3.80 3.50
CA LEU A 213 -5.35 -2.57 3.14
C LEU A 213 -5.31 -1.58 4.32
N CYS A 214 -6.44 -1.35 5.00
CA CYS A 214 -6.49 -0.44 6.14
C CYS A 214 -5.64 -0.94 7.32
N PHE A 215 -5.69 -2.25 7.58
CA PHE A 215 -4.84 -2.90 8.56
C PHE A 215 -3.36 -2.76 8.21
N LEU A 216 -2.97 -2.93 6.94
CA LEU A 216 -1.58 -2.77 6.51
C LEU A 216 -1.07 -1.35 6.77
N CYS A 217 -1.89 -0.32 6.56
CA CYS A 217 -1.51 1.06 6.88
C CYS A 217 -1.20 1.24 8.36
N TYR A 218 -2.04 0.70 9.24
CA TYR A 218 -1.81 0.68 10.68
C TYR A 218 -0.53 -0.11 11.03
N VAL A 219 -0.44 -1.35 10.57
CA VAL A 219 0.66 -2.25 10.94
C VAL A 219 2.01 -1.73 10.48
N ILE A 220 2.13 -1.16 9.28
CA ILE A 220 3.38 -0.61 8.77
C ILE A 220 3.98 0.41 9.76
N VAL A 221 3.16 1.29 10.34
CA VAL A 221 3.62 2.30 11.31
C VAL A 221 4.17 1.68 12.59
N HIS A 222 3.69 0.48 12.96
CA HIS A 222 4.11 -0.23 14.16
C HIS A 222 5.31 -1.15 13.91
N ILE A 223 5.30 -1.97 12.87
CA ILE A 223 6.35 -2.97 12.63
C ILE A 223 7.71 -2.33 12.30
N VAL A 224 7.72 -1.17 11.66
CA VAL A 224 8.95 -0.42 11.38
C VAL A 224 9.63 0.15 12.63
N LYS A 225 8.91 0.18 13.76
CA LYS A 225 9.42 0.64 15.07
C LYS A 225 9.82 -0.52 15.97
N LEU A 226 9.57 -1.77 15.57
CA LEU A 226 9.98 -2.91 16.37
C LEU A 226 11.49 -2.90 16.54
N PRO A 227 11.99 -3.18 17.75
CA PRO A 227 13.42 -3.31 17.96
C PRO A 227 13.90 -4.48 17.10
N VAL A 228 14.83 -4.19 16.19
CA VAL A 228 15.50 -5.25 15.44
C VAL A 228 16.18 -6.12 16.49
N GLN A 229 15.76 -7.38 16.61
CA GLN A 229 16.53 -8.35 17.36
C GLN A 229 17.85 -8.48 16.60
N ASN A 230 18.89 -7.80 17.11
CA ASN A 230 20.24 -7.90 16.58
C ASN A 230 20.73 -9.33 16.79
N ARG A 231 20.32 -10.23 15.90
CA ARG A 231 21.02 -11.49 15.72
C ARG A 231 22.41 -11.09 15.23
N ARG A 232 23.44 -11.41 16.03
CA ARG A 232 24.80 -11.45 15.52
C ARG A 232 24.73 -12.27 14.24
N ILE A 233 25.03 -11.66 13.10
CA ILE A 233 25.02 -12.33 11.80
C ILE A 233 25.93 -13.54 11.97
N HIS A 234 25.36 -14.74 12.08
CA HIS A 234 26.14 -15.96 12.06
C HIS A 234 26.49 -16.18 10.60
N VAL A 235 27.61 -15.60 10.18
CA VAL A 235 28.14 -15.79 8.83
C VAL A 235 28.61 -17.24 8.79
N SER A 236 27.81 -18.11 8.17
CA SER A 236 28.22 -19.50 7.98
C SER A 236 29.46 -19.57 7.08
N ASP A 237 30.33 -20.55 7.34
CA ASP A 237 31.52 -20.78 6.52
C ASP A 237 31.17 -20.97 5.04
N SER A 238 29.98 -21.49 4.73
CA SER A 238 29.49 -21.62 3.35
C SER A 238 29.28 -20.28 2.64
N ILE A 239 28.77 -19.26 3.34
CA ILE A 239 28.59 -17.91 2.79
C ILE A 239 29.96 -17.24 2.58
N VAL A 240 30.88 -17.39 3.55
CA VAL A 240 32.26 -16.90 3.44
C VAL A 240 32.94 -17.54 2.24
N MET A 241 32.85 -18.87 2.10
CA MET A 241 33.48 -19.62 1.00
C MET A 241 32.91 -19.23 -0.37
N LYS A 242 31.59 -19.01 -0.47
CA LYS A 242 30.97 -18.55 -1.72
C LYS A 242 31.47 -17.15 -2.12
N LYS A 243 31.55 -16.23 -1.17
CA LYS A 243 32.08 -14.87 -1.40
C LYS A 243 33.58 -14.90 -1.73
N MET A 244 34.38 -15.70 -1.02
CA MET A 244 35.80 -15.89 -1.30
C MET A 244 36.05 -16.49 -2.67
N THR A 245 35.22 -17.45 -3.10
CA THR A 245 35.30 -18.02 -4.46
C THR A 245 35.03 -16.96 -5.54
N GLY A 246 34.03 -16.08 -5.31
CA GLY A 246 33.76 -14.94 -6.18
C GLY A 246 34.94 -13.96 -6.25
N ILE A 247 35.54 -13.62 -5.12
CA ILE A 247 36.73 -12.76 -5.04
C ILE A 247 37.91 -13.39 -5.81
N CYS A 248 38.13 -14.70 -5.66
CA CYS A 248 39.17 -15.42 -6.39
C CYS A 248 38.96 -15.40 -7.91
N LYS A 249 37.71 -15.51 -8.38
CA LYS A 249 37.39 -15.36 -9.82
C LYS A 249 37.70 -13.96 -10.32
N LEU A 250 37.25 -12.92 -9.61
CA LEU A 250 37.52 -11.52 -9.96
C LEU A 250 39.03 -11.22 -9.98
N LYS A 251 39.81 -11.74 -9.02
CA LYS A 251 41.27 -11.60 -9.03
C LYS A 251 41.92 -12.22 -10.28
N LYS A 252 41.43 -13.38 -10.73
CA LYS A 252 41.91 -14.02 -11.97
C LYS A 252 41.57 -13.17 -13.20
N GLU A 253 40.37 -12.62 -13.27
CA GLU A 253 39.94 -11.72 -14.35
C GLU A 253 40.80 -10.45 -14.39
N ILE A 254 41.03 -9.79 -13.24
CA ILE A 254 41.92 -8.62 -13.14
C ILE A 254 43.33 -8.97 -13.62
N THR A 255 43.86 -10.14 -13.24
CA THR A 255 45.20 -10.57 -13.67
C THR A 255 45.26 -10.78 -15.20
N GLN A 256 44.22 -11.33 -15.81
CA GLN A 256 44.13 -11.47 -17.26
C GLN A 256 44.02 -10.12 -17.96
N ILE A 257 43.22 -9.19 -17.42
CA ILE A 257 43.11 -7.82 -17.94
C ILE A 257 44.46 -7.12 -17.88
N ASN A 258 45.18 -7.18 -16.75
CA ASN A 258 46.51 -6.60 -16.61
C ASN A 258 47.51 -7.17 -17.63
N LYS A 259 47.49 -8.48 -17.89
CA LYS A 259 48.31 -9.08 -18.95
C LYS A 259 47.97 -8.52 -20.34
N ARG A 260 46.68 -8.34 -20.63
CA ARG A 260 46.22 -7.73 -21.90
C ARG A 260 46.65 -6.27 -22.00
N CYS A 261 46.48 -5.48 -20.94
CA CYS A 261 46.91 -4.09 -20.89
C CYS A 261 48.43 -3.95 -21.09
N ASN A 262 49.25 -4.81 -20.46
CA ASN A 262 50.70 -4.79 -20.65
C ASN A 262 51.09 -5.15 -22.07
N LYS A 263 50.43 -6.15 -22.68
CA LYS A 263 50.66 -6.49 -24.10
C LYS A 263 50.31 -5.33 -25.02
N LEU A 264 49.15 -4.70 -24.80
CA LEU A 264 48.72 -3.53 -25.58
C LEU A 264 49.69 -2.35 -25.41
N ASN A 265 50.16 -2.11 -24.19
CA ASN A 265 51.14 -1.06 -23.91
C ASN A 265 52.47 -1.31 -24.64
N ASN A 266 52.92 -2.56 -24.68
CA ASN A 266 54.11 -2.94 -25.45
C ASN A 266 53.92 -2.74 -26.96
N GLU A 267 52.74 -3.09 -27.49
CA GLU A 267 52.40 -2.85 -28.90
C GLU A 267 52.35 -1.34 -29.22
N VAL A 268 51.71 -0.53 -28.38
CA VAL A 268 51.69 0.94 -28.52
C VAL A 268 53.10 1.52 -28.46
N ASN A 269 53.95 1.04 -27.54
CA ASN A 269 55.34 1.49 -27.45
C ASN A 269 56.16 1.10 -28.68
N MET A 270 55.93 -0.09 -29.24
CA MET A 270 56.51 -0.53 -30.52
C MET A 270 56.08 0.40 -31.67
N TYR A 271 54.77 0.63 -31.82
CA TYR A 271 54.26 1.53 -32.86
C TYR A 271 54.76 2.97 -32.68
N SER A 272 54.82 3.47 -31.44
CA SER A 272 55.37 4.80 -31.15
C SER A 272 56.84 4.93 -31.57
N LYS A 273 57.66 3.89 -31.34
CA LYS A 273 59.05 3.84 -31.80
C LYS A 273 59.14 3.82 -33.33
N ILE A 274 58.30 3.03 -34.00
CA ILE A 274 58.24 2.95 -35.47
C ILE A 274 57.79 4.29 -36.10
N ILE A 275 56.84 4.98 -35.47
CA ILE A 275 56.36 6.30 -35.93
C ILE A 275 57.46 7.35 -35.74
N LYS A 276 58.22 7.30 -34.64
CA LYS A 276 59.34 8.22 -34.37
C LYS A 276 60.55 8.01 -35.28
N SER A 277 60.71 6.84 -35.89
CA SER A 277 61.85 6.50 -36.77
C SER A 277 61.56 6.65 -38.27
N ARG A 278 60.34 7.04 -38.68
CA ARG A 278 60.07 7.44 -40.06
C ARG A 278 60.58 8.86 -40.32
N PRO A 279 61.24 9.14 -41.47
CA PRO A 279 61.46 10.51 -41.90
C PRO A 279 60.10 11.21 -42.05
N GLN A 280 59.98 12.43 -41.53
CA GLN A 280 58.78 13.25 -41.63
C GLN A 280 58.49 13.57 -43.11
N SER A 281 57.78 12.68 -43.81
CA SER A 281 57.10 13.05 -45.03
C SER A 281 55.75 13.67 -44.66
N VAL A 282 55.58 14.90 -45.12
CA VAL A 282 54.39 15.72 -44.98
C VAL A 282 53.18 14.95 -45.50
N ILE A 283 52.34 14.45 -44.60
CA ILE A 283 51.01 13.96 -44.94
C ILE A 283 50.03 15.06 -44.52
N MET A 284 49.41 15.66 -45.54
CA MET A 284 48.45 16.76 -45.41
C MET A 284 47.30 16.39 -44.49
N LYS A 285 46.88 17.36 -43.67
CA LYS A 285 45.66 17.29 -42.86
C LYS A 285 44.43 17.24 -43.79
N GLU A 286 43.96 16.05 -44.13
CA GLU A 286 42.56 15.90 -44.50
C GLU A 286 41.69 15.88 -43.24
N ARG A 287 40.70 16.76 -43.22
CA ARG A 287 39.73 16.86 -42.12
C ARG A 287 38.93 15.54 -42.03
N PRO A 288 38.72 14.99 -40.82
CA PRO A 288 37.82 13.85 -40.68
C PRO A 288 36.40 14.27 -41.07
N LYS A 289 35.79 13.53 -42.01
CA LYS A 289 34.35 13.62 -42.30
C LYS A 289 33.58 13.22 -41.03
N ARG A 290 32.67 14.09 -40.59
CA ARG A 290 31.79 13.86 -39.44
C ARG A 290 30.99 12.58 -39.65
N ILE A 291 31.07 11.66 -38.68
CA ILE A 291 30.14 10.55 -38.54
C ILE A 291 28.89 11.10 -37.83
N PRO A 292 27.65 10.88 -38.32
CA PRO A 292 26.45 11.33 -37.65
C PRO A 292 26.29 10.60 -36.32
N THR A 293 26.14 11.36 -35.23
CA THR A 293 25.74 10.83 -33.93
C THR A 293 24.28 10.41 -34.02
N VAL A 294 24.00 9.11 -33.94
CA VAL A 294 22.64 8.60 -33.82
C VAL A 294 22.10 9.04 -32.46
N LEU A 295 21.14 9.97 -32.49
CA LEU A 295 20.30 10.36 -31.37
C LEU A 295 19.51 9.12 -30.92
N SER A 296 19.77 8.64 -29.69
CA SER A 296 18.89 7.67 -29.04
C SER A 296 17.65 8.41 -28.51
N GLU A 297 16.49 7.93 -28.95
CA GLU A 297 15.16 8.45 -28.74
C GLU A 297 14.79 8.58 -27.25
N ILE A 298 14.11 9.69 -26.94
CA ILE A 298 13.44 9.95 -25.67
C ILE A 298 12.21 9.03 -25.59
N PRO A 299 11.98 8.26 -24.50
CA PRO A 299 10.74 7.51 -24.35
C PRO A 299 9.56 8.47 -24.14
N PRO A 300 8.38 8.21 -24.73
CA PRO A 300 7.21 9.06 -24.53
C PRO A 300 6.71 8.99 -23.08
N LYS A 301 6.27 10.16 -22.59
CA LYS A 301 5.50 10.31 -21.35
C LYS A 301 4.17 9.54 -21.44
N PRO A 302 3.65 9.04 -20.31
CA PRO A 302 2.44 8.23 -20.26
C PRO A 302 1.17 9.04 -20.60
N THR A 303 0.31 8.42 -21.40
CA THR A 303 -1.02 8.92 -21.76
C THR A 303 -1.97 8.91 -20.57
N ALA A 304 -2.89 9.89 -20.57
CA ALA A 304 -3.84 10.20 -19.53
C ALA A 304 -4.81 9.04 -19.21
N ARG A 305 -5.17 8.99 -17.93
CA ARG A 305 -6.11 8.07 -17.28
C ARG A 305 -7.45 8.02 -18.03
N SER A 306 -7.92 6.82 -18.39
CA SER A 306 -9.34 6.60 -18.69
C SER A 306 -10.14 6.65 -17.39
N GLU A 307 -11.25 7.36 -17.41
CA GLU A 307 -12.21 7.47 -16.32
C GLU A 307 -12.65 6.08 -15.84
N ASN A 308 -12.34 5.79 -14.57
CA ASN A 308 -12.76 4.54 -13.94
C ASN A 308 -14.24 4.62 -13.57
N ASN A 309 -14.97 3.54 -13.92
CA ASN A 309 -16.26 3.18 -13.34
C ASN A 309 -16.29 3.47 -11.83
N PRO A 310 -17.45 3.91 -11.28
CA PRO A 310 -17.57 4.16 -9.84
C PRO A 310 -17.24 2.87 -9.08
N ARG A 311 -16.22 2.96 -8.21
CA ARG A 311 -15.70 1.84 -7.41
C ARG A 311 -16.71 1.29 -6.39
N ILE A 312 -17.84 1.98 -6.18
CA ILE A 312 -18.87 1.66 -5.19
C ILE A 312 -20.20 1.47 -5.91
N ARG A 313 -20.84 0.31 -5.68
CA ARG A 313 -22.18 0.01 -6.19
C ARG A 313 -23.22 0.29 -5.10
N TRP A 314 -24.12 1.22 -5.38
CA TRP A 314 -25.23 1.57 -4.49
C TRP A 314 -26.41 0.61 -4.67
N ASP A 315 -27.24 0.44 -3.63
CA ASP A 315 -28.48 -0.33 -3.70
C ASP A 315 -29.44 0.27 -4.76
N PRO A 316 -29.96 -0.53 -5.71
CA PRO A 316 -30.93 -0.08 -6.71
C PRO A 316 -32.15 0.65 -6.15
N LYS A 317 -32.67 0.22 -4.99
CA LYS A 317 -33.85 0.83 -4.35
C LYS A 317 -33.57 2.24 -3.83
N VAL A 318 -32.33 2.49 -3.39
CA VAL A 318 -31.89 3.83 -2.95
C VAL A 318 -31.65 4.73 -4.15
N VAL A 319 -31.10 4.20 -5.25
CA VAL A 319 -30.98 4.93 -6.53
C VAL A 319 -32.37 5.34 -7.05
N GLU A 320 -33.37 4.47 -6.90
CA GLU A 320 -34.75 4.71 -7.31
C GLU A 320 -35.46 5.73 -6.39
N TYR A 321 -35.31 5.62 -5.08
CA TYR A 321 -35.78 6.60 -4.10
C TYR A 321 -35.14 7.99 -4.31
N MET A 322 -33.83 8.04 -4.58
CA MET A 322 -33.10 9.28 -4.89
C MET A 322 -33.56 9.92 -6.21
N LYS A 323 -33.95 9.13 -7.21
CA LYS A 323 -34.57 9.64 -8.45
C LYS A 323 -35.95 10.25 -8.17
N MET A 324 -36.76 9.63 -7.31
CA MET A 324 -38.09 10.14 -6.94
C MET A 324 -38.04 11.42 -6.10
N HIS A 325 -37.00 11.62 -5.29
CA HIS A 325 -36.85 12.83 -4.48
C HIS A 325 -36.19 13.99 -5.22
N ARG A 326 -35.38 13.74 -6.27
CA ARG A 326 -34.90 14.80 -7.20
C ARG A 326 -36.02 15.44 -8.02
N THR A 327 -37.06 14.68 -8.36
CA THR A 327 -38.21 15.23 -9.08
C THR A 327 -39.10 16.10 -8.20
N LYS A 328 -39.15 15.88 -6.88
CA LYS A 328 -39.90 16.74 -5.96
C LYS A 328 -39.24 18.11 -5.75
N SER A 329 -37.92 18.19 -5.62
CA SER A 329 -37.20 19.47 -5.43
C SER A 329 -37.18 20.37 -6.68
N ASN A 330 -37.44 19.83 -7.87
CA ASN A 330 -37.50 20.59 -9.12
C ASN A 330 -38.91 21.09 -9.47
N ILE A 331 -39.95 20.63 -8.77
CA ILE A 331 -41.34 21.09 -9.02
C ILE A 331 -41.68 22.28 -8.13
N GLU A 332 -41.05 22.43 -6.96
CA GLU A 332 -41.31 23.54 -6.03
C GLU A 332 -40.51 24.83 -6.35
N ASN A 333 -39.60 24.80 -7.33
CA ASN A 333 -38.81 25.97 -7.76
C ASN A 333 -39.13 26.41 -9.19
N LYS A 334 -40.42 26.55 -9.53
CA LYS A 334 -40.81 27.38 -10.68
C LYS A 334 -41.00 28.82 -10.20
N PRO A 335 -40.30 29.81 -10.78
CA PRO A 335 -40.59 31.21 -10.47
C PRO A 335 -42.00 31.53 -10.98
N ILE A 336 -42.83 32.05 -10.08
CA ILE A 336 -44.08 32.72 -10.45
C ILE A 336 -43.65 34.03 -11.10
N ASN A 337 -43.79 34.12 -12.43
CA ASN A 337 -43.57 35.37 -13.15
C ASN A 337 -44.69 36.36 -12.79
N SER A 338 -44.30 37.50 -12.22
CA SER A 338 -45.06 38.76 -12.18
C SER A 338 -44.36 39.79 -13.04
#